data_AF-A0A9X2F6B9-F1
#
_entry.id   AF-A0A9X2F6B9-F1
#
_cell.length_a   1.000
_cell.length_b   1.000
_cell.length_c   1.000
_cell.angle_alpha   90.00
_cell.angle_beta   90.00
_cell.angle_gamma   90.00
#
_symmetry.space_group_name_H-M   'P 1'
#
loop_
_entity.id
_entity.type
_entity.pdbx_description
1 polymer ?
#
loop_
_entity_poly.entity_id
_entity_poly.type
_entity_poly.pdbx_seq_one_letter_code
_entity_poly.pdbx_strand_id
1 'polypeptide(L)'
;MKSVLLYGSLHLGVVWVSCASLPDMEEAPETVAAPVGANKQQLPDSVQITREPDLSSLSPSDNRYTVVVGVASETLSFNTPKLTTRDGERLWLSDSKDETYTVAVVHDGDVALPITRKLTEGSEFEVTVLSIDENRVLVDVAAKLRFVDASKPEDAGQPMEVKVNTLEGRFAKTVPIGEKATASFGGKQEWGLHVTVQRAESITNESAE
;
A
#
# COMPACT_ATOMS: atom_id res chain seq x y z
N MET A 1 16.12 51.16 0.82
CA MET A 1 16.13 49.93 1.65
C MET A 1 16.51 48.77 0.73
N LYS A 2 17.51 47.98 1.13
CA LYS A 2 18.20 46.97 0.31
C LYS A 2 17.45 45.63 0.27
N SER A 3 17.68 44.94 -0.84
CA SER A 3 17.25 43.62 -1.36
C SER A 3 17.27 42.44 -0.39
N VAL A 4 16.48 41.39 -0.68
CA VAL A 4 16.95 39.99 -0.86
C VAL A 4 15.97 39.21 -1.78
N LEU A 5 16.45 38.82 -2.97
CA LEU A 5 15.91 37.74 -3.79
C LEU A 5 16.83 36.53 -3.56
N LEU A 6 16.28 35.40 -3.11
CA LEU A 6 17.02 34.15 -2.93
C LEU A 6 17.06 33.38 -4.25
N TYR A 7 18.24 33.35 -4.86
CA TYR A 7 18.63 32.44 -5.93
C TYR A 7 19.07 31.11 -5.31
N GLY A 8 18.41 30.00 -5.67
CA GLY A 8 18.88 28.63 -5.40
C GLY A 8 19.49 28.05 -6.67
N SER A 9 20.80 27.80 -6.65
CA SER A 9 21.59 27.25 -7.75
C SER A 9 21.40 25.72 -7.84
N LEU A 10 21.03 25.22 -9.02
CA LEU A 10 21.03 23.78 -9.35
C LEU A 10 22.41 23.44 -9.95
N HIS A 11 23.21 22.61 -9.28
CA HIS A 11 24.45 22.09 -9.84
C HIS A 11 24.16 20.85 -10.69
N LEU A 12 24.26 21.00 -12.01
CA LEU A 12 24.23 19.91 -12.98
C LEU A 12 25.67 19.43 -13.21
N GLY A 13 26.05 18.31 -12.60
CA GLY A 13 27.34 17.67 -12.86
C GLY A 13 27.22 16.72 -14.05
N VAL A 14 27.73 17.12 -15.21
CA VAL A 14 27.88 16.25 -16.38
C VAL A 14 29.31 15.68 -16.35
N VAL A 15 29.43 14.36 -16.19
CA VAL A 15 30.72 13.66 -16.29
C VAL A 15 30.76 12.95 -17.63
N TRP A 16 31.72 13.33 -18.48
CA TRP A 16 32.10 12.59 -19.68
C TRP A 16 33.30 11.70 -19.34
N VAL A 17 33.23 10.41 -19.65
CA VAL A 17 34.39 9.51 -19.64
C VAL A 17 34.53 8.86 -21.03
N SER A 18 35.77 8.90 -21.52
CA SER A 18 36.22 8.50 -22.85
C SER A 18 36.66 7.03 -22.91
N CYS A 19 36.65 6.46 -24.12
CA CYS A 19 36.81 5.06 -24.52
C CYS A 19 38.08 4.32 -24.04
N ALA A 20 37.93 2.98 -23.87
CA ALA A 20 38.99 2.00 -24.11
C ALA A 20 38.39 0.64 -24.54
N SER A 21 39.19 -0.16 -25.23
CA SER A 21 38.84 -1.20 -26.21
C SER A 21 38.63 -2.63 -25.66
N LEU A 22 37.86 -3.44 -26.42
CA LEU A 22 37.50 -4.87 -26.24
C LEU A 22 38.70 -5.85 -26.23
N PRO A 23 38.48 -7.09 -25.72
CA PRO A 23 38.39 -8.21 -26.67
C PRO A 23 37.23 -9.20 -26.46
N ASP A 24 37.03 -9.94 -27.56
CA ASP A 24 36.08 -10.92 -28.07
C ASP A 24 35.67 -12.17 -27.23
N MET A 25 34.61 -12.85 -27.72
CA MET A 25 34.17 -14.27 -27.50
C MET A 25 33.34 -14.59 -26.23
N GLU A 26 32.26 -15.40 -26.20
CA GLU A 26 31.52 -16.24 -27.16
C GLU A 26 30.24 -16.79 -26.44
N GLU A 27 29.15 -17.00 -27.20
CA GLU A 27 27.97 -17.88 -27.01
C GLU A 27 26.98 -17.82 -25.81
N ALA A 28 25.69 -17.94 -26.19
CA ALA A 28 24.48 -17.97 -25.37
C ALA A 28 24.13 -19.39 -24.85
N PRO A 29 23.04 -19.55 -24.09
CA PRO A 29 21.79 -19.88 -24.78
C PRO A 29 20.53 -19.16 -24.27
N GLU A 30 19.60 -19.01 -25.21
CA GLU A 30 18.22 -18.55 -25.05
C GLU A 30 17.38 -19.49 -24.18
N THR A 31 16.55 -18.95 -23.29
CA THR A 31 15.13 -19.34 -23.20
C THR A 31 14.36 -18.28 -22.39
N VAL A 32 13.71 -17.33 -23.06
CA VAL A 32 12.70 -16.48 -22.39
C VAL A 32 11.34 -17.10 -22.64
N ALA A 33 10.88 -17.91 -21.69
CA ALA A 33 9.49 -18.31 -21.59
C ALA A 33 8.65 -17.06 -21.30
N ALA A 34 7.66 -16.78 -22.14
CA ALA A 34 6.65 -15.77 -21.84
C ALA A 34 5.84 -16.20 -20.60
N PRO A 35 5.62 -15.34 -19.59
CA PRO A 35 4.65 -15.67 -18.56
C PRO A 35 3.25 -15.46 -19.12
N VAL A 36 2.68 -16.58 -19.54
CA VAL A 36 1.25 -16.85 -19.62
C VAL A 36 0.62 -16.63 -18.25
N GLY A 37 -0.58 -16.04 -18.23
CA GLY A 37 -1.57 -16.31 -17.19
C GLY A 37 -1.88 -15.13 -16.29
N ALA A 38 -3.06 -14.56 -16.51
CA ALA A 38 -3.76 -13.75 -15.52
C ALA A 38 -3.96 -14.57 -14.23
N ASN A 39 -3.16 -14.29 -13.20
CA ASN A 39 -3.48 -14.65 -11.82
C ASN A 39 -4.04 -13.41 -11.13
N LYS A 40 -5.37 -13.26 -11.16
CA LYS A 40 -6.04 -12.65 -10.01
C LYS A 40 -5.95 -13.67 -8.87
N GLN A 41 -5.63 -13.20 -7.66
CA GLN A 41 -5.72 -13.86 -6.34
C GLN A 41 -4.36 -14.13 -5.69
N GLN A 42 -4.07 -13.44 -4.57
CA GLN A 42 -4.27 -13.97 -3.20
C GLN A 42 -3.76 -12.96 -2.14
N LEU A 43 -4.53 -12.75 -1.08
CA LEU A 43 -4.11 -12.04 0.15
C LEU A 43 -3.34 -12.99 1.08
N PRO A 44 -2.10 -12.65 1.50
CA PRO A 44 -1.54 -13.08 2.81
C PRO A 44 -0.70 -11.96 3.47
N ASP A 45 -0.29 -11.91 4.75
CA ASP A 45 -0.57 -12.64 5.99
C ASP A 45 -1.17 -11.60 6.97
N SER A 46 -2.33 -11.89 7.59
CA SER A 46 -2.81 -11.04 8.69
C SER A 46 -1.93 -11.27 9.91
N VAL A 47 -1.16 -10.27 10.32
CA VAL A 47 -0.42 -10.33 11.58
C VAL A 47 -1.33 -9.80 12.69
N GLN A 48 -1.90 -10.72 13.46
CA GLN A 48 -2.60 -10.38 14.69
C GLN A 48 -1.55 -10.06 15.77
N ILE A 49 -1.32 -8.78 16.03
CA ILE A 49 -0.48 -8.36 17.16
C ILE A 49 -1.39 -8.15 18.37
N THR A 50 -1.57 -9.19 19.17
CA THR A 50 -2.21 -9.07 20.49
C THR A 50 -1.24 -8.33 21.43
N ARG A 51 -1.39 -7.01 21.56
CA ARG A 51 -0.74 -6.29 22.66
C ARG A 51 -1.57 -6.44 23.91
N GLU A 52 -0.91 -6.57 25.06
CA GLU A 52 -1.58 -6.42 26.35
C GLU A 52 -2.36 -5.10 26.36
N PRO A 53 -3.63 -5.10 26.79
CA PRO A 53 -4.47 -3.92 26.75
C PRO A 53 -3.96 -2.93 27.80
N ASP A 54 -3.12 -1.99 27.40
CA ASP A 54 -2.84 -0.77 28.17
C ASP A 54 -4.02 0.22 28.00
N LEU A 55 -5.23 -0.29 28.27
CA LEU A 55 -6.52 0.40 28.26
C LEU A 55 -7.23 0.13 29.60
N SER A 56 -6.49 0.16 30.71
CA SER A 56 -7.00 -0.13 32.06
C SER A 56 -8.17 0.76 32.53
N SER A 57 -8.56 1.78 31.76
CA SER A 57 -9.74 2.64 32.01
C SER A 57 -10.95 2.35 31.11
N LEU A 58 -10.82 1.51 30.08
CA LEU A 58 -11.90 1.08 29.19
C LEU A 58 -11.95 -0.44 29.25
N SER A 59 -12.79 -1.02 30.12
CA SER A 59 -12.94 -2.48 30.21
C SER A 59 -13.37 -3.03 28.84
N PRO A 60 -12.48 -3.65 28.05
CA PRO A 60 -12.83 -4.14 26.72
C PRO A 60 -13.83 -5.28 26.92
N SER A 61 -14.95 -5.22 26.22
CA SER A 61 -15.93 -6.31 26.24
C SER A 61 -15.39 -7.53 25.49
N ASP A 62 -15.90 -8.74 25.78
CA ASP A 62 -15.58 -9.93 24.97
C ASP A 62 -16.26 -9.94 23.58
N ASN A 63 -16.84 -8.80 23.18
CA ASN A 63 -17.48 -8.66 21.89
C ASN A 63 -16.45 -8.79 20.77
N ARG A 64 -16.90 -9.42 19.68
CA ARG A 64 -16.13 -9.54 18.44
C ARG A 64 -16.84 -8.78 17.34
N TYR A 65 -16.06 -8.14 16.48
CA TYR A 65 -16.55 -7.33 15.39
C TYR A 65 -15.91 -7.75 14.08
N THR A 66 -16.73 -7.81 13.03
CA THR A 66 -16.26 -7.88 11.65
C THR A 66 -16.18 -6.44 11.10
N VAL A 67 -15.00 -6.02 10.65
CA VAL A 67 -14.75 -4.73 10.04
C VAL A 67 -14.44 -4.91 8.56
N VAL A 68 -15.14 -4.18 7.71
CA VAL A 68 -14.87 -4.10 6.28
C VAL A 68 -14.36 -2.70 5.97
N VAL A 69 -13.15 -2.60 5.41
CA VAL A 69 -12.54 -1.32 5.02
C VAL A 69 -12.42 -1.26 3.51
N GLY A 70 -13.21 -0.41 2.87
CA GLY A 70 -13.12 -0.13 1.44
C GLY A 70 -12.40 1.18 1.17
N VAL A 71 -11.61 1.22 0.09
CA VAL A 71 -11.02 2.45 -0.44
C VAL A 71 -11.83 2.91 -1.63
N ALA A 72 -12.29 4.16 -1.60
CA ALA A 72 -12.93 4.82 -2.73
C ALA A 72 -11.93 5.74 -3.41
N SER A 73 -11.65 5.52 -4.69
CA SER A 73 -10.86 6.40 -5.53
C SER A 73 -11.28 6.21 -6.98
N GLU A 74 -11.26 7.28 -7.78
CA GLU A 74 -11.57 7.20 -9.21
C GLU A 74 -10.42 6.59 -10.03
N THR A 75 -9.19 6.71 -9.52
CA THR A 75 -7.97 6.37 -10.25
C THR A 75 -7.23 5.19 -9.64
N LEU A 76 -7.54 4.82 -8.41
CA LEU A 76 -6.86 3.77 -7.68
C LEU A 76 -7.86 2.69 -7.26
N SER A 77 -7.42 1.43 -7.37
CA SER A 77 -8.17 0.29 -6.89
C SER A 77 -7.31 -0.49 -5.91
N PHE A 78 -7.82 -0.67 -4.70
CA PHE A 78 -7.18 -1.47 -3.65
C PHE A 78 -8.13 -2.57 -3.21
N ASN A 79 -7.57 -3.68 -2.73
CA ASN A 79 -8.36 -4.73 -2.11
C ASN A 79 -9.11 -4.19 -0.89
N THR A 80 -10.33 -4.68 -0.68
CA THR A 80 -11.20 -4.30 0.44
C THR A 80 -11.04 -5.35 1.54
N PRO A 81 -10.19 -5.13 2.57
CA PRO A 81 -10.02 -6.11 3.61
C PRO A 81 -11.26 -6.27 4.48
N LYS A 82 -11.51 -7.53 4.87
CA LYS A 82 -12.50 -7.94 5.86
C LYS A 82 -11.75 -8.57 7.04
N LEU A 83 -11.89 -7.98 8.21
CA LEU A 83 -11.14 -8.33 9.42
C LEU A 83 -12.10 -8.69 10.55
N THR A 84 -11.70 -9.60 11.43
CA THR A 84 -12.42 -9.87 12.68
C THR A 84 -11.54 -9.46 13.85
N THR A 85 -12.01 -8.56 14.71
CA THR A 85 -11.27 -8.02 15.87
C THR A 85 -12.07 -8.18 17.14
N ARG A 86 -11.39 -8.31 18.29
CA ARG A 86 -12.02 -8.12 19.60
C ARG A 86 -12.18 -6.64 19.91
N ASP A 87 -13.08 -6.33 20.83
CA ASP A 87 -13.20 -4.99 21.40
C ASP A 87 -11.85 -4.53 21.98
N GLY A 88 -11.43 -3.33 21.61
CA GLY A 88 -10.15 -2.72 22.02
C GLY A 88 -8.90 -3.32 21.39
N GLU A 89 -9.01 -4.38 20.59
CA GLU A 89 -7.88 -4.97 19.89
C GLU A 89 -7.47 -4.10 18.68
N ARG A 90 -6.16 -3.89 18.54
CA ARG A 90 -5.55 -3.19 17.41
C ARG A 90 -5.03 -4.20 16.40
N LEU A 91 -5.61 -4.20 15.21
CA LEU A 91 -5.18 -5.02 14.09
C LEU A 91 -4.33 -4.22 13.12
N TRP A 92 -3.34 -4.90 12.53
CA TRP A 92 -2.53 -4.37 11.44
C TRP A 92 -2.60 -5.33 10.25
N LEU A 93 -2.83 -4.78 9.05
CA LEU A 93 -2.88 -5.52 7.81
C LEU A 93 -2.06 -4.79 6.76
N SER A 94 -1.31 -5.53 5.96
CA SER A 94 -0.69 -5.00 4.75
C SER A 94 -0.92 -5.95 3.58
N ASP A 95 -1.18 -5.37 2.42
CA ASP A 95 -1.16 -6.04 1.12
C ASP A 95 -0.24 -5.23 0.23
N SER A 96 0.99 -5.69 0.08
CA SER A 96 2.02 -5.00 -0.70
C SER A 96 2.76 -5.95 -1.62
N LYS A 97 3.12 -5.43 -2.78
CA LYS A 97 3.96 -6.09 -3.77
C LYS A 97 5.17 -5.22 -4.07
N ASP A 98 6.28 -5.86 -4.35
CA ASP A 98 7.43 -5.19 -4.92
C ASP A 98 7.45 -5.40 -6.44
N GLU A 99 7.70 -4.34 -7.18
CA GLU A 99 7.83 -4.36 -8.63
C GLU A 99 9.13 -3.66 -9.06
N THR A 100 9.75 -4.14 -10.13
CA THR A 100 11.05 -3.65 -10.61
C THR A 100 10.86 -2.86 -11.90
N TYR A 101 11.37 -1.63 -11.92
CA TYR A 101 11.25 -0.70 -13.04
C TYR A 101 12.62 -0.35 -13.60
N THR A 102 12.76 -0.29 -14.92
CA THR A 102 13.97 0.21 -15.58
C THR A 102 13.93 1.74 -15.62
N VAL A 103 14.78 2.40 -14.83
CA VAL A 103 14.78 3.87 -14.68
C VAL A 103 15.83 4.57 -15.54
N ALA A 104 16.82 3.82 -16.01
CA ALA A 104 17.84 4.30 -16.93
C ALA A 104 18.46 3.13 -17.69
N VAL A 105 19.20 3.42 -18.75
CA VAL A 105 20.01 2.46 -19.50
C VAL A 105 21.40 3.04 -19.65
N VAL A 106 22.42 2.26 -19.34
CA VAL A 106 23.82 2.59 -19.58
C VAL A 106 24.31 1.76 -20.76
N HIS A 107 25.09 2.37 -21.64
CA HIS A 107 25.71 1.67 -22.76
C HIS A 107 27.18 1.39 -22.44
N ASP A 108 27.59 0.14 -22.60
CA ASP A 108 28.98 -0.30 -22.61
C ASP A 108 29.29 -0.89 -23.99
N GLY A 109 29.85 -0.06 -24.87
CA GLY A 109 29.92 -0.35 -26.30
C GLY A 109 28.53 -0.52 -26.92
N ASP A 110 28.31 -1.66 -27.59
CA ASP A 110 27.03 -2.03 -28.20
C ASP A 110 26.05 -2.74 -27.23
N VAL A 111 26.44 -2.90 -25.96
CA VAL A 111 25.62 -3.56 -24.94
C VAL A 111 24.83 -2.52 -24.15
N ALA A 112 23.50 -2.68 -24.11
CA ALA A 112 22.60 -1.88 -23.29
C ALA A 112 22.35 -2.56 -21.94
N LEU A 113 22.76 -1.92 -20.84
CA LEU A 113 22.60 -2.40 -19.48
C LEU A 113 21.49 -1.61 -18.75
N PRO A 114 20.37 -2.24 -18.36
CA PRO A 114 19.30 -1.55 -17.65
C PRO A 114 19.68 -1.26 -16.20
N ILE A 115 19.53 -0.01 -15.78
CA ILE A 115 19.52 0.38 -14.37
C ILE A 115 18.09 0.21 -13.87
N THR A 116 17.90 -0.73 -12.97
CA THR A 116 16.59 -1.04 -12.39
C THR A 116 16.42 -0.51 -10.98
N ARG A 117 15.18 -0.24 -10.60
CA ARG A 117 14.79 0.15 -9.25
C ARG A 117 13.61 -0.69 -8.79
N LYS A 118 13.76 -1.32 -7.63
CA LYS A 118 12.70 -2.04 -6.94
C LYS A 118 11.86 -1.04 -6.15
N LEU A 119 10.55 -1.02 -6.37
CA LEU A 119 9.58 -0.14 -5.70
C LEU A 119 8.44 -0.95 -5.11
N THR A 120 7.93 -0.53 -3.97
CA THR A 120 6.83 -1.19 -3.26
C THR A 120 5.52 -0.45 -3.50
N GLU A 121 4.50 -1.18 -3.94
CA GLU A 121 3.11 -0.75 -4.07
C GLU A 121 2.22 -1.51 -3.11
N GLY A 122 1.13 -0.92 -2.66
CA GLY A 122 0.17 -1.63 -1.83
C GLY A 122 -0.61 -0.76 -0.87
N SER A 123 -1.20 -1.42 0.11
CA SER A 123 -1.99 -0.82 1.16
C SER A 123 -1.58 -1.35 2.53
N GLU A 124 -1.64 -0.48 3.53
CA GLU A 124 -1.47 -0.80 4.94
C GLU A 124 -2.66 -0.20 5.69
N PHE A 125 -3.27 -1.01 6.56
CA PHE A 125 -4.39 -0.61 7.40
C PHE A 125 -4.09 -0.95 8.85
N GLU A 126 -4.41 -0.01 9.72
CA GLU A 126 -4.46 -0.20 11.15
C GLU A 126 -5.89 0.04 11.62
N VAL A 127 -6.47 -0.92 12.33
CA VAL A 127 -7.89 -0.90 12.70
C VAL A 127 -8.02 -1.18 14.19
N THR A 128 -8.79 -0.33 14.88
CA THR A 128 -9.24 -0.58 16.26
C THR A 128 -10.74 -0.31 16.35
N VAL A 129 -11.46 -1.18 17.06
CA VAL A 129 -12.89 -1.03 17.33
C VAL A 129 -13.11 -1.03 18.84
N LEU A 130 -13.87 -0.06 19.33
CA LEU A 130 -14.21 0.08 20.75
C LEU A 130 -15.73 0.12 20.91
N SER A 131 -16.29 -0.73 21.77
CA SER A 131 -17.70 -0.70 22.13
C SER A 131 -18.01 0.59 22.90
N ILE A 132 -19.08 1.28 22.51
CA ILE A 132 -19.61 2.44 23.24
C ILE A 132 -20.91 2.06 23.95
N ASP A 133 -21.80 1.39 23.23
CA ASP A 133 -23.04 0.82 23.74
C ASP A 133 -23.46 -0.38 22.87
N GLU A 134 -24.68 -0.90 23.09
CA GLU A 134 -25.19 -2.08 22.39
C GLU A 134 -25.26 -1.90 20.86
N ASN A 135 -25.41 -0.67 20.37
CA ASN A 135 -25.69 -0.39 18.96
C ASN A 135 -24.62 0.46 18.29
N ARG A 136 -23.64 0.96 19.03
CA ARG A 136 -22.60 1.86 18.51
C ARG A 136 -21.21 1.44 18.93
N VAL A 137 -20.27 1.67 18.02
CA VAL A 137 -18.85 1.46 18.23
C VAL A 137 -18.07 2.70 17.81
N LEU A 138 -16.99 3.00 18.53
CA LEU A 138 -15.94 3.89 18.06
C LEU A 138 -15.00 3.08 17.18
N VAL A 139 -14.77 3.55 15.96
CA VAL A 139 -13.90 2.89 15.00
C VAL A 139 -12.79 3.85 14.63
N ASP A 140 -11.56 3.37 14.73
CA ASP A 140 -10.34 4.08 14.36
C ASP A 140 -9.61 3.27 13.29
N VAL A 141 -9.51 3.84 12.10
CA VAL A 141 -8.84 3.26 10.95
C VAL A 141 -7.80 4.23 10.43
N ALA A 142 -6.54 3.84 10.45
CA ALA A 142 -5.49 4.52 9.69
C ALA A 142 -5.18 3.73 8.43
N ALA A 143 -5.06 4.41 7.30
CA ALA A 143 -4.75 3.82 6.01
C ALA A 143 -3.54 4.52 5.39
N LYS A 144 -2.63 3.72 4.84
CA LYS A 144 -1.50 4.17 4.04
C LYS A 144 -1.48 3.40 2.72
N LEU A 145 -1.61 4.14 1.63
CA LEU A 145 -1.72 3.59 0.28
C LEU A 145 -0.51 4.07 -0.53
N ARG A 146 0.21 3.15 -1.16
CA ARG A 146 1.36 3.44 -2.00
C ARG A 146 1.11 2.90 -3.40
N PHE A 147 1.34 3.73 -4.40
CA PHE A 147 1.21 3.34 -5.80
C PHE A 147 2.27 4.05 -6.63
N VAL A 148 2.67 3.39 -7.71
CA VAL A 148 3.66 3.88 -8.64
C VAL A 148 2.93 4.38 -9.88
N ASP A 149 3.16 5.66 -10.20
CA ASP A 149 2.80 6.24 -11.48
C ASP A 149 4.03 6.13 -12.38
N ALA A 150 3.99 5.16 -13.31
CA ALA A 150 5.04 4.95 -14.30
C ALA A 150 4.47 5.32 -15.68
N SER A 151 5.09 6.31 -16.33
CA SER A 151 4.78 6.60 -17.73
C SER A 151 5.24 5.40 -18.57
N LYS A 152 4.29 4.72 -19.24
CA LYS A 152 4.61 3.57 -20.08
C LYS A 152 5.48 4.04 -21.25
N PRO A 153 6.71 3.50 -21.42
CA PRO A 153 7.46 3.70 -22.64
C PRO A 153 6.78 2.95 -23.78
N GLU A 154 6.96 3.46 -25.01
CA GLU A 154 6.41 2.84 -26.21
C GLU A 154 7.07 1.47 -26.51
N ASP A 155 8.31 1.27 -26.05
CA ASP A 155 9.10 0.05 -26.23
C ASP A 155 9.53 -0.58 -24.91
N ALA A 156 9.54 -1.92 -24.87
CA ALA A 156 10.08 -2.68 -23.75
C ALA A 156 11.59 -2.41 -23.59
N GLY A 157 12.01 -2.00 -22.38
CA GLY A 157 13.42 -1.77 -22.05
C GLY A 157 13.88 -0.31 -22.08
N GLN A 158 13.02 0.63 -22.48
CA GLN A 158 13.36 2.05 -22.36
C GLN A 158 13.24 2.55 -20.90
N PRO A 159 14.05 3.56 -20.52
CA PRO A 159 13.91 4.26 -19.25
C PRO A 159 12.49 4.82 -19.10
N MET A 160 11.87 4.51 -17.97
CA MET A 160 10.58 5.08 -17.58
C MET A 160 10.77 6.11 -16.46
N GLU A 161 10.03 7.21 -16.53
CA GLU A 161 9.90 8.09 -15.38
C GLU A 161 8.95 7.44 -14.39
N VAL A 162 9.43 7.24 -13.16
CA VAL A 162 8.71 6.50 -12.13
C VAL A 162 8.51 7.39 -10.93
N LYS A 163 7.24 7.64 -10.58
CA LYS A 163 6.87 8.46 -9.43
C LYS A 163 6.12 7.60 -8.41
N VAL A 164 6.68 7.50 -7.21
CA VAL A 164 5.99 6.87 -6.08
C VAL A 164 5.08 7.91 -5.43
N ASN A 165 3.80 7.60 -5.33
CA ASN A 165 2.82 8.41 -4.62
C ASN A 165 2.42 7.69 -3.33
N THR A 166 2.18 8.46 -2.28
CA THR A 166 1.71 7.95 -0.98
C THR A 166 0.52 8.76 -0.53
N LEU A 167 -0.58 8.07 -0.20
CA LEU A 167 -1.79 8.65 0.37
C LEU A 167 -1.94 8.12 1.79
N GLU A 168 -2.16 9.03 2.73
CA GLU A 168 -2.35 8.70 4.15
C GLU A 168 -3.62 9.38 4.67
N GLY A 169 -4.40 8.64 5.44
CA GLY A 169 -5.66 9.12 6.01
C GLY A 169 -6.00 8.38 7.28
N ARG A 170 -6.66 9.07 8.22
CA ARG A 170 -7.18 8.48 9.45
C ARG A 170 -8.65 8.81 9.63
N PHE A 171 -9.44 7.77 9.83
CA PHE A 171 -10.87 7.82 10.11
C PHE A 171 -11.09 7.39 11.56
N ALA A 172 -11.52 8.33 12.41
CA ALA A 172 -11.89 8.03 13.78
C ALA A 172 -13.30 8.56 14.04
N LYS A 173 -14.30 7.67 14.18
CA LYS A 173 -15.70 8.07 14.34
C LYS A 173 -16.52 7.02 15.09
N THR A 174 -17.49 7.48 15.86
CA THR A 174 -18.56 6.63 16.38
C THR A 174 -19.55 6.31 15.27
N VAL A 175 -19.80 5.02 15.04
CA VAL A 175 -20.68 4.53 13.97
C VAL A 175 -21.71 3.55 14.56
N PRO A 176 -22.96 3.56 14.06
CA PRO A 176 -23.91 2.50 14.36
C PRO A 176 -23.44 1.17 13.76
N ILE A 177 -23.64 0.08 14.49
CA ILE A 177 -23.34 -1.26 14.01
C ILE A 177 -24.24 -1.58 12.81
N GLY A 178 -23.65 -2.09 11.73
CA GLY A 178 -24.33 -2.41 10.47
C GLY A 178 -24.41 -1.27 9.47
N GLU A 179 -24.09 -0.03 9.88
CA GLU A 179 -24.10 1.12 8.99
C GLU A 179 -22.74 1.37 8.33
N LYS A 180 -22.78 1.88 7.10
CA LYS A 180 -21.60 2.31 6.35
C LYS A 180 -21.24 3.74 6.73
N ALA A 181 -20.03 3.94 7.24
CA ALA A 181 -19.46 5.27 7.44
C ALA A 181 -18.41 5.58 6.37
N THR A 182 -18.25 6.87 6.05
CA THR A 182 -17.30 7.32 5.03
C THR A 182 -16.51 8.52 5.53
N ALA A 183 -15.24 8.59 5.14
CA ALA A 183 -14.44 9.81 5.17
C ALA A 183 -13.72 9.99 3.84
N SER A 184 -13.60 11.25 3.41
CA SER A 184 -12.81 11.64 2.24
C SER A 184 -11.53 12.32 2.69
N PHE A 185 -10.49 12.13 1.91
CA PHE A 185 -9.13 12.57 2.13
C PHE A 185 -8.55 13.11 0.82
N GLY A 186 -7.57 13.99 0.94
CA GLY A 186 -6.84 14.52 -0.21
C GLY A 186 -7.38 15.85 -0.73
N GLY A 187 -6.50 16.54 -1.45
CA GLY A 187 -6.80 17.76 -2.20
C GLY A 187 -7.00 17.46 -3.68
N LYS A 188 -5.91 17.45 -4.48
CA LYS A 188 -5.97 17.24 -5.94
C LYS A 188 -6.34 15.81 -6.38
N GLN A 189 -6.17 14.82 -5.52
CA GLN A 189 -6.61 13.43 -5.74
C GLN A 189 -7.52 13.07 -4.57
N GLU A 190 -8.82 13.27 -4.77
CA GLU A 190 -9.81 12.92 -3.76
C GLU A 190 -9.91 11.39 -3.69
N TRP A 191 -9.77 10.86 -2.48
CA TRP A 191 -9.98 9.46 -2.17
C TRP A 191 -10.69 9.35 -0.83
N GLY A 192 -11.23 8.19 -0.49
CA GLY A 192 -11.97 8.02 0.75
C GLY A 192 -11.85 6.62 1.34
N LEU A 193 -12.18 6.52 2.63
CA LEU A 193 -12.39 5.28 3.33
C LEU A 193 -13.88 5.06 3.53
N HIS A 194 -14.32 3.84 3.27
CA HIS A 194 -15.62 3.32 3.61
C HIS A 194 -15.44 2.25 4.67
N VAL A 195 -16.09 2.43 5.83
CA VAL A 195 -15.95 1.48 6.93
C VAL A 195 -17.33 1.00 7.33
N THR A 196 -17.49 -0.32 7.39
CA THR A 196 -18.69 -0.97 7.94
C THR A 196 -18.25 -1.90 9.06
N VAL A 197 -18.94 -1.82 10.20
CA VAL A 197 -18.69 -2.70 11.35
C VAL A 197 -19.93 -3.50 11.67
N GLN A 198 -19.77 -4.81 11.82
CA GLN A 198 -20.82 -5.75 12.21
C GLN A 198 -20.38 -6.51 13.45
N ARG A 199 -21.32 -6.97 14.29
CA ARG A 199 -20.98 -7.96 15.31
C ARG A 199 -20.60 -9.27 14.61
N ALA A 200 -19.51 -9.89 15.03
CA ALA A 200 -19.17 -11.22 14.57
C ALA A 200 -20.09 -12.23 15.26
N GLU A 201 -20.66 -13.15 14.49
CA GLU A 201 -21.44 -14.25 15.07
C GLU A 201 -20.53 -15.08 15.98
N SER A 202 -21.03 -15.43 17.16
CA SER A 202 -20.36 -16.39 18.03
C SER A 202 -20.27 -17.71 17.30
N ILE A 203 -19.05 -18.21 17.06
CA ILE A 203 -18.85 -19.59 16.63
C ILE A 203 -19.28 -20.47 17.80
N THR A 204 -20.54 -20.89 17.81
CA THR A 204 -21.01 -21.95 18.68
C THR A 204 -20.34 -23.22 18.17
N ASN A 205 -19.21 -23.59 18.76
CA ASN A 205 -18.69 -24.93 18.57
C ASN A 205 -19.70 -25.88 19.22
N GLU A 206 -20.63 -26.41 18.42
CA GLU A 206 -21.32 -27.64 18.79
C GLU A 206 -20.24 -28.69 19.06
N SER A 207 -20.02 -28.94 20.34
CA SER A 207 -19.15 -30.00 20.80
C SER A 207 -19.82 -31.29 20.35
N ALA A 208 -19.20 -31.99 19.40
CA ALA A 208 -19.60 -33.34 19.05
C ALA A 208 -19.49 -34.21 20.31
N GLU A 209 -20.64 -34.71 20.78
CA GLU A 209 -20.76 -35.79 21.77
C GLU A 209 -20.03 -37.07 21.32
#